data_AF-A0A3D0NJP2-F1
#
_entry.id   AF-A0A3D0NJP2-F1
#
_cell.length_a   1.000
_cell.length_b   1.000
_cell.length_c   1.000
_cell.angle_alpha   90.00
_cell.angle_beta   90.00
_cell.angle_gamma   90.00
#
_symmetry.space_group_name_H-M   'P 1'
#
loop_
_entity.id
_entity.type
_entity.pdbx_description
1 polymer ?
#
loop_
_entity_poly.entity_id
_entity_poly.type
_entity_poly.pdbx_seq_one_letter_code
_entity_poly.pdbx_strand_id
1 'polypeptide(L)'
;MIWKLAAAAVTLRDQVNKAYPKRDRASDGTKGDARHARRVSDHNPDRTGYVMALDLDEDGWPAHAFADQLIEYMRTSGDKRIKNVVYEGRVASATYADQVWVWRSAPSLGHAHHIHISFAEPAKHDGAPFPLPVLDGGPLVPAKKAPAKKTAKKATPKQ
;
A
#
# COMPACT_ATOMS: atom_id res chain seq x y z
N MET A 1 10.86 -16.47 19.52
CA MET A 1 9.73 -17.08 18.77
C MET A 1 10.00 -16.94 17.28
N ILE A 2 9.76 -18.02 16.53
CA ILE A 2 9.78 -18.00 15.06
C ILE A 2 8.49 -17.30 14.60
N TRP A 3 8.61 -16.35 13.67
CA TRP A 3 7.47 -15.63 13.10
C TRP A 3 7.22 -16.11 11.67
N LYS A 4 6.00 -15.91 11.18
CA LYS A 4 5.60 -16.20 9.80
C LYS A 4 5.05 -14.94 9.16
N LEU A 5 5.35 -14.71 7.88
CA LEU A 5 4.65 -13.69 7.11
C LEU A 5 3.29 -14.22 6.65
N ALA A 6 2.27 -13.37 6.63
CA ALA A 6 0.96 -13.72 6.05
C ALA A 6 1.11 -14.26 4.61
N ALA A 7 0.36 -15.30 4.25
CA ALA A 7 0.43 -15.91 2.92
C ALA A 7 0.11 -14.91 1.79
N ALA A 8 -0.87 -14.02 1.99
CA ALA A 8 -1.18 -12.97 1.01
C ALA A 8 -0.03 -11.98 0.83
N ALA A 9 0.66 -11.63 1.93
CA ALA A 9 1.79 -10.70 1.90
C ALA A 9 3.00 -11.30 1.17
N VAL A 10 3.28 -12.59 1.39
CA VAL A 10 4.28 -13.33 0.60
C VAL A 10 3.92 -13.27 -0.89
N THR A 11 2.67 -13.62 -1.22
CA THR A 11 2.20 -13.69 -2.60
C THR A 11 2.29 -12.35 -3.31
N LEU A 12 1.80 -11.27 -2.68
CA LEU A 12 1.81 -9.93 -3.26
C LEU A 12 3.25 -9.44 -3.51
N ARG A 13 4.13 -9.60 -2.52
CA ARG A 13 5.55 -9.24 -2.64
C ARG A 13 6.20 -10.01 -3.81
N ASP A 14 5.94 -11.30 -3.91
CA ASP A 14 6.54 -12.15 -4.93
C ASP A 14 6.00 -11.81 -6.33
N GLN A 15 4.71 -11.47 -6.47
CA GLN A 15 4.15 -10.94 -7.72
C GLN A 15 4.81 -9.62 -8.14
N VAL A 16 4.99 -8.68 -7.20
CA VAL A 16 5.67 -7.39 -7.47
C VAL A 16 7.13 -7.63 -7.88
N ASN A 17 7.85 -8.49 -7.16
CA ASN A 17 9.24 -8.82 -7.48
C ASN A 17 9.37 -9.52 -8.83
N LYS A 18 8.41 -10.36 -9.21
CA LYS A 18 8.38 -11.03 -10.51
C LYS A 18 8.10 -10.05 -11.65
N ALA A 19 7.15 -9.14 -11.48
CA ALA A 19 6.81 -8.13 -12.47
C ALA A 19 7.92 -7.09 -12.66
N TYR A 20 8.59 -6.73 -11.56
CA TYR A 20 9.62 -5.69 -11.52
C TYR A 20 10.90 -6.20 -10.86
N PRO A 21 11.66 -7.09 -11.53
CA PRO A 21 12.84 -7.72 -10.91
C PRO A 21 13.95 -6.72 -10.53
N LYS A 22 14.00 -5.58 -11.24
CA LYS A 22 15.01 -4.53 -11.08
C LYS A 22 14.57 -3.33 -10.23
N ARG A 23 13.39 -3.37 -9.60
CA ARG A 23 12.95 -2.29 -8.71
C ARG A 23 13.91 -2.13 -7.53
N ASP A 24 13.93 -0.95 -6.96
CA ASP A 24 14.58 -0.73 -5.67
C ASP A 24 13.80 -1.47 -4.57
N ARG A 25 14.54 -1.89 -3.54
CA ARG A 25 14.05 -2.60 -2.35
C ARG A 25 14.65 -2.03 -1.07
N ALA A 26 15.31 -0.86 -1.14
CA ALA A 26 16.03 -0.27 -0.02
C ALA A 26 15.11 -0.03 1.20
N SER A 27 13.84 0.29 0.96
CA SER A 27 12.83 0.47 2.00
C SER A 27 11.76 -0.63 2.05
N ASP A 28 12.00 -1.79 1.42
CA ASP A 28 11.15 -2.98 1.62
C ASP A 28 11.19 -3.43 3.09
N GLY A 29 10.04 -3.87 3.59
CA GLY A 29 9.87 -4.20 5.01
C GLY A 29 8.83 -5.29 5.24
N THR A 30 9.04 -6.10 6.27
CA THR A 30 8.01 -7.06 6.74
C THR A 30 7.99 -7.07 8.26
N LYS A 31 8.92 -7.75 8.93
CA LYS A 31 9.00 -7.73 10.38
C LYS A 31 9.68 -6.45 10.87
N GLY A 32 9.06 -5.79 11.84
CA GLY A 32 9.61 -4.62 12.50
C GLY A 32 10.85 -4.92 13.34
N ASP A 33 11.73 -3.93 13.48
CA ASP A 33 12.91 -4.02 14.34
C ASP A 33 12.55 -4.01 15.84
N ALA A 34 13.57 -4.14 16.71
CA ALA A 34 13.38 -4.15 18.16
C ALA A 34 12.78 -2.84 18.73
N ARG A 35 12.93 -1.70 18.04
CA ARG A 35 12.28 -0.45 18.40
C ARG A 35 10.79 -0.50 18.03
N HIS A 36 10.49 -1.02 16.85
CA HIS A 36 9.15 -1.24 16.34
C HIS A 36 8.36 -2.24 17.22
N ALA A 37 9.04 -3.22 17.81
CA ALA A 37 8.44 -4.19 18.74
C ALA A 37 7.80 -3.58 19.99
N ARG A 38 8.12 -2.33 20.34
CA ARG A 38 7.58 -1.63 21.52
C ARG A 38 6.22 -0.98 21.28
N ARG A 39 5.75 -0.93 20.03
CA ARG A 39 4.45 -0.35 19.64
C ARG A 39 3.48 -1.42 19.15
N VAL A 40 2.19 -1.12 19.19
CA VAL A 40 1.19 -1.92 18.47
C VAL A 40 1.36 -1.63 16.98
N SER A 41 1.73 -2.65 16.20
CA SER A 41 1.99 -2.54 14.76
C SER A 41 1.82 -3.91 14.11
N ASP A 42 1.31 -3.94 12.88
CA ASP A 42 1.16 -5.18 12.10
C ASP A 42 2.52 -5.73 11.62
N HIS A 43 3.58 -4.93 11.69
CA HIS A 43 4.97 -5.38 11.51
C HIS A 43 5.47 -6.26 12.66
N ASN A 44 4.78 -6.26 13.80
CA ASN A 44 5.09 -7.14 14.91
C ASN A 44 4.29 -8.44 14.77
N PRO A 45 4.90 -9.60 15.05
CA PRO A 45 4.16 -10.84 15.09
C PRO A 45 2.99 -10.74 16.07
N ASP A 46 1.81 -11.14 15.63
CA ASP A 46 0.64 -11.22 16.47
C ASP A 46 0.75 -12.37 17.50
N ARG A 47 -0.31 -12.60 18.28
CA ARG A 47 -0.35 -13.67 19.29
C ARG A 47 -0.18 -15.08 18.73
N THR A 48 -0.42 -15.26 17.43
CA THR A 48 -0.25 -16.53 16.71
C THR A 48 1.10 -16.61 15.97
N GLY A 49 1.93 -15.57 16.08
CA GLY A 49 3.26 -15.50 15.47
C GLY A 49 3.26 -14.97 14.03
N TYR A 50 2.17 -14.39 13.54
CA TYR A 50 2.08 -13.87 12.17
C TYR A 50 2.40 -12.38 12.10
N VAL A 51 3.28 -12.01 11.18
CA VAL A 51 3.49 -10.62 10.74
C VAL A 51 2.49 -10.33 9.63
N MET A 52 1.74 -9.25 9.80
CA MET A 52 0.58 -8.87 8.98
C MET A 52 0.83 -7.56 8.23
N ALA A 53 2.09 -7.22 7.95
CA ALA A 53 2.46 -6.03 7.20
C ALA A 53 3.52 -6.31 6.14
N LEU A 54 3.43 -5.55 5.06
CA LEU A 54 4.39 -5.48 3.98
C LEU A 54 4.62 -4.00 3.62
N ASP A 55 5.87 -3.60 3.59
CA ASP A 55 6.30 -2.36 2.96
C ASP A 55 6.95 -2.70 1.62
N LEU A 56 6.53 -2.01 0.56
CA LEU A 56 7.10 -2.09 -0.77
C LEU A 56 7.71 -0.74 -1.11
N ASP A 57 9.02 -0.69 -1.29
CA ASP A 57 9.75 0.48 -1.77
C ASP A 57 9.10 1.06 -3.02
N GLU A 58 9.10 2.39 -3.19
CA GLU A 58 8.40 3.03 -4.30
C GLU A 58 9.21 3.14 -5.61
N ASP A 59 10.53 3.00 -5.54
CA ASP A 59 11.42 3.40 -6.62
C ASP A 59 11.70 2.27 -7.64
N GLY A 60 11.79 2.65 -8.91
CA GLY A 60 12.15 1.73 -10.01
C GLY A 60 11.00 0.85 -10.53
N TRP A 61 9.75 1.18 -10.21
CA TRP A 61 8.53 0.51 -10.71
C TRP A 61 7.30 1.42 -10.51
N PRO A 62 6.10 1.11 -11.02
CA PRO A 62 4.94 2.03 -10.97
C PRO A 62 4.17 1.96 -9.64
N ALA A 63 4.82 2.27 -8.53
CA ALA A 63 4.28 2.17 -7.18
C ALA A 63 2.91 2.86 -7.02
N HIS A 64 2.76 4.10 -7.49
CA HIS A 64 1.47 4.81 -7.45
C HIS A 64 0.35 4.08 -8.18
N ALA A 65 0.60 3.60 -9.40
CA ALA A 65 -0.41 2.89 -10.18
C ALA A 65 -0.79 1.57 -9.52
N PHE A 66 0.18 0.89 -8.89
CA PHE A 66 -0.08 -0.29 -8.10
C PHE A 66 -0.95 0.00 -6.88
N ALA A 67 -0.65 1.04 -6.11
CA ALA A 67 -1.43 1.39 -4.93
C ALA A 67 -2.88 1.73 -5.31
N ASP A 68 -3.08 2.49 -6.39
CA ASP A 68 -4.41 2.84 -6.91
C ASP A 68 -5.17 1.59 -7.40
N GLN A 69 -4.52 0.69 -8.13
CA GLN A 69 -5.14 -0.57 -8.60
C GLN A 69 -5.47 -1.51 -7.44
N LEU A 70 -4.62 -1.59 -6.42
CA LEU A 70 -4.86 -2.42 -5.25
C LEU A 70 -6.11 -1.93 -4.50
N ILE A 71 -6.24 -0.61 -4.32
CA ILE A 71 -7.43 -0.01 -3.70
C ILE A 71 -8.68 -0.29 -4.53
N GLU A 72 -8.60 -0.12 -5.85
CA GLU A 72 -9.71 -0.41 -6.75
C GLU A 72 -10.13 -1.89 -6.69
N TYR A 73 -9.15 -2.80 -6.66
CA TYR A 73 -9.39 -4.22 -6.49
C TYR A 73 -10.11 -4.49 -5.16
N MET A 74 -9.64 -3.93 -4.05
CA MET A 74 -10.28 -4.11 -2.75
C MET A 74 -11.70 -3.50 -2.70
N ARG A 75 -11.94 -2.42 -3.45
CA ARG A 75 -13.24 -1.75 -3.57
C ARG A 75 -14.28 -2.59 -4.30
N THR A 76 -13.86 -3.40 -5.27
CA THR A 76 -14.78 -4.04 -6.24
C THR A 76 -14.87 -5.56 -6.09
N SER A 77 -13.84 -6.23 -5.58
CA SER A 77 -13.77 -7.70 -5.52
C SER A 77 -14.49 -8.32 -4.32
N GLY A 78 -14.72 -7.54 -3.25
CA GLY A 78 -15.17 -8.09 -1.97
C GLY A 78 -14.07 -8.85 -1.20
N ASP A 79 -12.81 -8.76 -1.65
CA ASP A 79 -11.65 -9.30 -0.94
C ASP A 79 -11.54 -8.70 0.47
N LYS A 80 -11.18 -9.53 1.45
CA LYS A 80 -11.11 -9.18 2.88
C LYS A 80 -9.70 -9.37 3.47
N ARG A 81 -8.68 -9.60 2.64
CA ARG A 81 -7.31 -9.91 3.05
C ARG A 81 -6.52 -8.67 3.43
N ILE A 82 -6.87 -7.49 2.92
CA ILE A 82 -6.18 -6.24 3.24
C ILE A 82 -7.01 -5.44 4.25
N LYS A 83 -6.36 -4.99 5.32
CA LYS A 83 -6.94 -4.13 6.37
C LYS A 83 -6.90 -2.66 5.95
N ASN A 84 -5.75 -2.20 5.47
CA ASN A 84 -5.55 -0.83 4.97
C ASN A 84 -4.29 -0.74 4.10
N VAL A 85 -4.22 0.34 3.31
CA VAL A 85 -3.03 0.74 2.56
C VAL A 85 -2.69 2.18 2.95
N VAL A 86 -1.42 2.46 3.24
CA VAL A 86 -0.90 3.79 3.57
C VAL A 86 0.22 4.14 2.62
N TYR A 87 0.14 5.31 1.99
CA TYR A 87 1.14 5.79 1.04
C TYR A 87 0.99 7.30 0.80
N GLU A 88 2.10 8.03 0.70
CA GLU A 88 2.14 9.47 0.43
C GLU A 88 1.28 10.30 1.40
N GLY A 89 1.34 10.00 2.70
CA GLY A 89 0.53 10.67 3.72
C GLY A 89 -0.97 10.50 3.49
N ARG A 90 -1.38 9.39 2.87
CA ARG A 90 -2.79 9.02 2.65
C ARG A 90 -3.05 7.62 3.16
N VAL A 91 -4.31 7.33 3.47
CA VAL A 91 -4.76 5.99 3.88
C VAL A 91 -6.05 5.61 3.15
N ALA A 92 -6.15 4.37 2.71
CA ALA A 92 -7.38 3.75 2.22
C ALA A 92 -7.68 2.48 3.03
N SER A 93 -8.94 2.30 3.41
CA SER A 93 -9.40 1.12 4.16
C SER A 93 -10.91 0.94 4.03
N ALA A 94 -11.40 -0.23 4.44
CA ALA A 94 -12.83 -0.53 4.56
C ALA A 94 -13.49 0.00 5.86
N THR A 95 -12.75 0.71 6.72
CA THR A 95 -13.23 1.11 8.07
C THR A 95 -14.35 2.16 8.04
N TYR A 96 -14.43 2.96 6.98
CA TYR A 96 -15.36 4.10 6.87
C TYR A 96 -16.40 3.79 5.80
N ALA A 97 -17.65 3.56 6.21
CA ALA A 97 -18.71 3.03 5.36
C ALA A 97 -19.08 3.92 4.16
N ASP A 98 -18.90 5.23 4.28
CA ASP A 98 -19.13 6.23 3.24
C ASP A 98 -17.90 6.48 2.35
N GLN A 99 -16.74 5.94 2.74
CA GLN A 99 -15.45 6.16 2.08
C GLN A 99 -14.65 4.85 2.01
N VAL A 100 -15.34 3.75 1.69
CA VAL A 100 -14.75 2.41 1.61
C VAL A 100 -13.76 2.38 0.45
N TRP A 101 -12.50 2.09 0.76
CA TRP A 101 -11.42 2.00 -0.23
C TRP A 101 -11.28 3.27 -1.08
N VAL A 102 -11.31 4.43 -0.41
CA VAL A 102 -10.97 5.72 -1.01
C VAL A 102 -9.75 6.29 -0.29
N TRP A 103 -8.84 6.92 -1.04
CA TRP A 103 -7.72 7.66 -0.45
C TRP A 103 -8.20 8.82 0.39
N ARG A 104 -7.80 8.83 1.66
CA ARG A 104 -8.06 9.92 2.60
C ARG A 104 -6.74 10.55 3.04
N SER A 105 -6.72 11.87 3.15
CA SER A 105 -5.56 12.61 3.65
C SER A 105 -5.27 12.20 5.10
N ALA A 106 -4.03 11.80 5.36
CA ALA A 106 -3.52 11.45 6.68
C ALA A 106 -2.01 11.79 6.79
N PRO A 107 -1.64 13.09 6.74
CA PRO A 107 -0.24 13.51 6.60
C PRO A 107 0.68 13.01 7.73
N SER A 108 0.13 12.83 8.93
CA SER A 108 0.88 12.33 10.09
C SER A 108 1.35 10.89 9.97
N LEU A 109 0.81 10.11 9.03
CA LEU A 109 1.26 8.75 8.78
C LEU A 109 2.57 8.72 7.99
N GLY A 110 2.91 9.74 7.20
CA GLY A 110 4.12 9.75 6.37
C GLY A 110 4.06 8.71 5.24
N HIS A 111 5.02 7.78 5.21
CA HIS A 111 5.17 6.75 4.15
C HIS A 111 5.36 7.36 2.75
N ALA A 112 6.42 8.14 2.60
CA ALA A 112 6.81 8.83 1.36
C ALA A 112 8.05 8.19 0.69
N HIS A 113 8.24 6.89 0.93
CA HIS A 113 9.36 6.09 0.41
C HIS A 113 8.92 4.65 0.07
N HIS A 114 7.83 4.18 0.68
CA HIS A 114 7.25 2.87 0.43
C HIS A 114 5.74 2.90 0.62
N ILE A 115 5.07 1.94 0.00
CA ILE A 115 3.68 1.62 0.22
C ILE A 115 3.59 0.66 1.39
N HIS A 116 2.91 1.07 2.46
CA HIS A 116 2.62 0.18 3.58
C HIS A 116 1.25 -0.48 3.40
N ILE A 117 1.22 -1.81 3.56
CA ILE A 117 0.03 -2.63 3.41
C ILE A 117 -0.15 -3.45 4.69
N SER A 118 -1.22 -3.16 5.43
CA SER A 118 -1.67 -3.99 6.54
C SER A 118 -2.63 -5.06 6.03
N PHE A 119 -2.41 -6.30 6.47
CA PHE A 119 -3.26 -7.44 6.17
C PHE A 119 -4.23 -7.75 7.31
N ALA A 120 -5.38 -8.32 6.96
CA ALA A 120 -6.40 -8.79 7.89
C ALA A 120 -6.33 -10.31 8.04
N GLU A 121 -7.03 -10.85 9.05
CA GLU A 121 -6.96 -12.28 9.43
C GLU A 121 -7.01 -13.29 8.25
N PRO A 122 -7.88 -13.14 7.23
CA PRO A 122 -7.93 -14.09 6.12
C PRO A 122 -6.60 -14.26 5.38
N ALA A 123 -5.78 -13.21 5.32
CA ALA A 123 -4.50 -13.20 4.62
C ALA A 123 -3.44 -14.14 5.21
N LYS A 124 -3.60 -14.58 6.47
CA LYS A 124 -2.65 -15.50 7.11
C LYS A 124 -2.49 -16.78 6.31
N HIS A 125 -3.59 -17.29 5.76
CA HIS A 125 -3.67 -18.58 5.10
C HIS A 125 -4.10 -18.47 3.63
N ASP A 126 -4.76 -17.37 3.26
CA ASP A 126 -5.13 -17.11 1.87
C ASP A 126 -3.97 -16.43 1.13
N GLY A 127 -3.21 -17.24 0.38
CA GLY A 127 -2.16 -16.81 -0.54
C GLY A 127 -2.63 -16.75 -2.00
N ALA A 128 -3.92 -16.56 -2.28
CA ALA A 128 -4.37 -16.44 -3.66
C ALA A 128 -3.70 -15.22 -4.36
N PRO A 129 -3.40 -15.29 -5.66
CA PRO A 129 -2.82 -14.16 -6.38
C PRO A 129 -3.72 -12.91 -6.34
N PHE A 130 -3.11 -11.74 -6.35
CA PHE A 130 -3.80 -10.47 -6.59
C PHE A 130 -3.83 -10.20 -8.10
N PRO A 131 -5.00 -10.18 -8.76
CA PRO A 131 -5.12 -9.99 -10.20
C PRO A 131 -5.06 -8.49 -10.55
N LEU A 132 -3.90 -7.87 -10.34
CA LEU A 132 -3.69 -6.45 -10.63
C LEU A 132 -3.04 -6.31 -12.01
N PRO A 133 -3.66 -5.60 -12.97
CA PRO A 133 -3.10 -5.41 -14.31
C PRO A 133 -1.65 -4.89 -14.33
N VAL A 134 -1.26 -4.07 -13.36
CA VAL A 134 0.10 -3.55 -13.20
C VAL A 134 1.13 -4.66 -12.92
N LEU A 135 0.72 -5.86 -12.51
CA LEU A 135 1.60 -6.99 -12.22
C LEU A 135 1.70 -7.99 -13.38
N ASP A 136 0.91 -7.81 -14.44
CA ASP A 136 0.83 -8.75 -15.58
C ASP A 136 1.87 -8.45 -16.69
N GLY A 137 2.86 -7.60 -16.42
CA GLY A 137 3.98 -7.32 -17.34
C GLY A 137 3.66 -6.36 -18.49
N GLY A 138 2.56 -5.61 -18.42
CA GLY A 138 2.24 -4.57 -19.39
C GLY A 138 3.20 -3.36 -19.29
N PRO A 139 3.56 -2.71 -20.42
CA PRO A 139 4.38 -1.50 -20.37
C PRO A 139 3.67 -0.42 -19.57
N LEU A 140 4.44 0.27 -18.72
CA LEU A 140 3.97 1.46 -18.01
C LEU A 140 3.53 2.49 -19.04
N VAL A 141 2.22 2.71 -19.17
CA VAL A 141 1.75 3.96 -19.79
C VAL A 141 2.21 5.06 -18.83
N PRO A 142 3.07 6.00 -19.25
CA PRO A 142 3.55 7.04 -18.35
C PRO A 142 2.35 7.78 -17.75
N ALA A 143 2.33 7.89 -16.43
CA ALA A 143 1.31 8.63 -15.71
C ALA A 143 1.18 10.02 -16.32
N LYS A 144 -0.01 10.39 -16.80
CA LYS A 144 -0.28 11.76 -17.23
C LYS A 144 0.04 12.68 -16.05
N LYS A 145 1.02 13.57 -16.22
CA LYS A 145 1.31 14.64 -15.24
C LYS A 145 -0.01 15.33 -14.90
N ALA A 146 -0.36 15.36 -13.62
CA ALA A 146 -1.51 16.12 -13.17
C ALA A 146 -1.39 17.58 -13.67
N PRO A 147 -2.46 18.20 -14.18
CA PRO A 147 -2.39 19.58 -14.63
C PRO A 147 -1.99 20.46 -13.45
N ALA A 148 -0.99 21.31 -13.66
CA ALA A 148 -0.54 22.29 -12.68
C ALA A 148 -1.74 23.12 -12.20
N LYS A 149 -1.97 23.17 -10.88
CA LYS A 149 -3.00 24.02 -10.28
C LYS A 149 -2.74 25.47 -10.72
N LYS A 150 -3.63 26.03 -11.54
CA LYS A 150 -3.61 27.48 -11.85
C LYS A 150 -3.87 28.24 -10.55
N THR A 151 -2.89 28.99 -10.07
CA THR A 151 -3.08 29.94 -8.99
C THR A 151 -4.00 31.06 -9.46
N ALA A 152 -5.17 31.18 -8.83
CA ALA A 152 -6.09 32.28 -9.09
C ALA A 152 -5.46 33.59 -8.57
N LYS A 153 -5.27 34.56 -9.46
CA LYS A 153 -4.88 35.92 -9.06
C LYS A 153 -6.05 36.57 -8.34
N LYS A 154 -5.81 37.01 -7.10
CA LYS A 154 -6.76 37.77 -6.27
C LYS A 154 -6.97 39.13 -6.92
N ALA A 155 -8.20 39.43 -7.36
CA ALA A 155 -8.57 40.76 -7.82
C ALA A 155 -8.83 41.66 -6.61
N THR A 156 -8.17 42.82 -6.55
CA THR A 156 -8.37 43.85 -5.53
C THR A 156 -9.64 44.65 -5.87
N PRO A 157 -10.53 44.93 -4.90
CA PRO A 157 -11.68 45.81 -5.16
C PRO A 157 -11.22 47.27 -5.21
N LYS A 158 -11.67 48.02 -6.22
CA LYS A 158 -11.55 49.47 -6.24
C LYS A 158 -12.71 50.09 -5.45
N GLN A 159 -12.36 51.06 -4.61
CA GLN A 159 -13.26 52.07 -4.06
C GLN A 159 -13.65 53.09 -5.13
#